data_AF-A0A953BMK3-F1
#
_entry.id   AF-A0A953BMK3-F1
#
_cell.length_a   1.000
_cell.length_b   1.000
_cell.length_c   1.000
_cell.angle_alpha   90.00
_cell.angle_beta   90.00
_cell.angle_gamma   90.00
#
_symmetry.space_group_name_H-M   'P 1'
#
loop_
_entity.id
_entity.type
_entity.pdbx_description
1 polymer ?
#
loop_
_entity_poly.entity_id
_entity_poly.type
_entity_poly.pdbx_seq_one_letter_code
_entity_poly.pdbx_strand_id
1 'polypeptide(L)'
;MMSNRTCPTRDGEIPRADVPSGVLVVGSLALLGSCAVVALAHHLGAHWLAQPALGLPAGVWVVVLSAALGVRSQRKTTAARSAGEPRPAMPGRPQSGLARWSLIRRRVVTSAVEFAFRSAWAADSILSRTPVGGLGFDETSRMRISARLRGLRRRASPVRIGLAMRRRRAELVLGHVHERSTWVVMEAVTDGPRAAGEGADAVVLEECPGVVRIQTIERPGSDAAWFDWGRRRPMSYESVFPLRLDPFQVRLDLSSDGDIERSADITAALALAAAVHSRHEERLDVADHLLGRRIAPGCLAAAGGEDPVRWSMSNLASLMEWRSRSGRATAADRAAARVVSAWLASWDETVSEDRRRSWCEACARVLPDEPEVMLRLGAVRLSCMDDEMGIAALRDADAMLHGDVGLLASDPGAFLRSELEHGPENPMTVGRVASGLCLAFAGVPTDRLAFVQEDLLDDMRFASWLVGRDQDRALLVRVLRELREAREGREMFQGRGEAAPPARAA
;
A
#
# COMPACT_ATOMS: atom_id res chain seq x y z
N MET A 1 -7.39 79.48 27.77
CA MET A 1 -6.71 80.43 26.86
C MET A 1 -5.23 80.45 27.20
N MET A 2 -4.39 79.78 26.41
CA MET A 2 -3.15 80.37 25.89
C MET A 2 -2.50 79.33 24.96
N SER A 3 -2.45 79.75 23.71
CA SER A 3 -1.77 79.10 22.60
C SER A 3 -0.28 79.41 22.71
N ASN A 4 0.59 78.44 22.45
CA ASN A 4 1.90 78.74 21.89
C ASN A 4 2.20 77.75 20.76
N ARG A 5 2.39 78.31 19.57
CA ARG A 5 2.83 77.67 18.33
C ARG A 5 4.33 77.94 18.12
N THR A 6 4.88 77.19 17.15
CA THR A 6 6.19 77.25 16.46
C THR A 6 7.21 76.24 16.99
N CYS A 7 7.87 75.41 16.17
CA CYS A 7 7.97 75.26 14.71
C CYS A 7 8.42 73.81 14.35
N PRO A 8 8.37 73.43 13.05
CA PRO A 8 8.54 72.05 12.57
C PRO A 8 9.99 71.73 12.18
N THR A 9 10.42 70.48 12.39
CA THR A 9 11.59 69.90 11.70
C THR A 9 11.20 68.65 10.93
N ARG A 10 11.56 68.70 9.64
CA ARG A 10 11.41 67.73 8.57
C ARG A 10 12.26 66.47 8.76
N ASP A 11 11.70 65.39 8.22
CA ASP A 11 12.31 64.34 7.39
C ASP A 11 13.46 63.50 7.97
N GLY A 12 13.24 62.17 8.06
CA GLY A 12 14.31 61.25 7.69
C GLY A 12 14.38 59.85 8.30
N GLU A 13 13.51 59.40 9.20
CA GLU A 13 13.58 58.00 9.66
C GLU A 13 12.69 57.08 8.83
N ILE A 14 13.33 56.34 7.91
CA ILE A 14 12.76 55.15 7.28
C ILE A 14 12.37 54.19 8.41
N PRO A 15 11.10 53.76 8.52
CA PRO A 15 10.72 52.79 9.53
C PRO A 15 11.47 51.49 9.27
N ARG A 16 12.32 51.08 10.22
CA ARG A 16 12.90 49.73 10.25
C ARG A 16 11.73 48.76 10.30
N ALA A 17 11.51 48.02 9.22
CA ALA A 17 10.59 46.91 9.21
C ALA A 17 11.04 45.91 10.28
N ASP A 18 10.31 45.82 11.39
CA ASP A 18 10.46 44.78 12.38
C ASP A 18 10.21 43.44 11.68
N VAL A 19 11.30 42.78 11.28
CA VAL A 19 11.24 41.40 10.79
C VAL A 19 10.86 40.54 11.99
N PRO A 20 9.73 39.82 11.96
CA PRO A 20 9.31 39.01 13.09
C PRO A 20 10.44 38.02 13.43
N SER A 21 10.89 38.02 14.67
CA SER A 21 12.01 37.21 15.19
C SER A 21 11.90 35.71 14.85
N GLY A 22 10.69 35.20 14.61
CA GLY A 22 10.46 33.84 14.12
C GLY A 22 10.96 33.55 12.69
N VAL A 23 11.02 34.56 11.80
CA VAL A 23 11.50 34.41 10.42
C VAL A 23 13.02 34.21 10.37
N LEU A 24 13.75 34.89 11.26
CA LEU A 24 15.20 34.75 11.39
C LEU A 24 15.60 33.37 11.91
N VAL A 25 14.88 32.83 12.91
CA VAL A 25 15.16 31.49 13.47
C VAL A 25 14.92 30.39 12.44
N VAL A 26 13.87 30.49 11.62
CA VAL A 26 13.57 29.47 10.60
C VAL A 26 14.51 29.56 9.39
N GLY A 27 14.88 30.77 8.97
CA GLY A 27 15.89 30.97 7.92
C GLY A 27 17.23 30.32 8.30
N SER A 28 17.68 30.52 9.53
CA SER A 28 18.91 29.91 10.06
C SER A 28 18.82 28.38 10.14
N LEU A 29 17.67 27.83 10.55
CA LEU A 29 17.47 26.37 10.60
C LEU A 29 17.40 25.74 9.20
N ALA A 30 16.78 26.42 8.22
CA ALA A 30 16.73 25.97 6.84
C ALA A 30 18.13 25.97 6.20
N LEU A 31 18.93 27.00 6.48
CA LEU A 31 20.31 27.09 6.02
C LEU A 31 21.18 25.99 6.64
N LEU A 32 21.14 25.83 7.97
CA LEU A 32 21.87 24.76 8.68
C LEU A 32 21.46 23.36 8.22
N GLY A 33 20.16 23.14 8.03
CA GLY A 33 19.64 21.88 7.50
C GLY A 33 20.12 21.61 6.07
N SER A 34 20.13 22.62 5.22
CA SER A 34 20.61 22.50 3.83
C SER A 34 22.12 22.23 3.79
N CYS A 35 22.91 22.91 4.63
CA CYS A 35 24.35 22.63 4.78
C CYS A 35 24.61 21.20 5.24
N ALA A 36 23.85 20.71 6.23
CA ALA A 36 23.99 19.34 6.73
C ALA A 36 23.63 18.30 5.65
N VAL A 37 22.60 18.57 4.84
CA VAL A 37 22.21 17.68 3.72
C VAL A 37 23.25 17.67 2.62
N VAL A 38 23.79 18.83 2.23
CA VAL A 38 24.84 18.94 1.20
C VAL A 38 26.13 18.28 1.69
N ALA A 39 26.52 18.49 2.94
CA ALA A 39 27.69 17.83 3.53
C ALA A 39 27.50 16.30 3.61
N LEU A 40 26.31 15.84 4.02
CA LEU A 40 25.99 14.42 4.07
C LEU A 40 25.97 13.80 2.66
N ALA A 41 25.38 14.47 1.68
CA ALA A 41 25.36 14.00 0.29
C ALA A 41 26.78 13.90 -0.28
N HIS A 42 27.64 14.90 -0.02
CA HIS A 42 29.04 14.86 -0.42
C HIS A 42 29.79 13.69 0.24
N HIS A 43 29.58 13.48 1.55
CA HIS A 43 30.17 12.36 2.28
C HIS A 43 29.66 10.99 1.81
N LEU A 44 28.43 10.93 1.28
CA LEU A 44 27.83 9.73 0.71
C LEU A 44 28.20 9.49 -0.77
N GLY A 45 29.12 10.28 -1.34
CA GLY A 45 29.67 10.05 -2.69
C GLY A 45 29.22 11.05 -3.75
N ALA A 46 28.43 12.07 -3.42
CA ALA A 46 28.06 13.13 -4.34
C ALA A 46 29.20 14.16 -4.50
N HIS A 47 30.34 13.72 -5.05
CA HIS A 47 31.54 14.55 -5.18
C HIS A 47 31.36 15.73 -6.13
N TRP A 48 30.38 15.68 -7.03
CA TRP A 48 30.01 16.80 -7.90
C TRP A 48 29.55 18.05 -7.13
N LEU A 49 29.10 17.91 -5.88
CA LEU A 49 28.76 19.07 -5.03
C LEU A 49 29.98 19.96 -4.74
N ALA A 50 31.19 19.42 -4.85
CA ALA A 50 32.43 20.17 -4.75
C ALA A 50 32.88 20.79 -6.08
N GLN A 51 32.26 20.42 -7.22
CA GLN A 51 32.61 20.97 -8.52
C GLN A 51 32.06 22.39 -8.67
N PRO A 52 32.82 23.30 -9.32
CA PRO A 52 32.42 24.68 -9.46
C PRO A 52 31.27 24.84 -10.46
N ALA A 53 30.20 25.51 -10.03
CA ALA A 53 29.12 26.02 -10.87
C ALA A 53 29.05 27.54 -10.67
N LEU A 54 29.17 28.32 -11.74
CA LEU A 54 29.13 29.79 -11.67
C LEU A 54 30.10 30.39 -10.62
N GLY A 55 31.30 29.82 -10.50
CA GLY A 55 32.37 30.33 -9.62
C GLY A 55 32.31 29.89 -8.15
N LEU A 56 31.31 29.11 -7.73
CA LEU A 56 31.23 28.51 -6.38
C LEU A 56 30.92 27.01 -6.47
N PRO A 57 31.26 26.20 -5.46
CA PRO A 57 30.88 24.78 -5.46
C PRO A 57 29.37 24.60 -5.60
N ALA A 58 28.93 23.66 -6.43
CA ALA A 58 27.51 23.41 -6.71
C ALA A 58 26.69 23.18 -5.43
N GLY A 59 27.29 22.57 -4.40
CA GLY A 59 26.67 22.40 -3.09
C GLY A 59 26.29 23.72 -2.39
N VAL A 60 27.07 24.79 -2.58
CA VAL A 60 26.76 26.11 -2.02
C VAL A 60 25.50 26.69 -2.66
N TRP A 61 25.34 26.54 -3.97
CA TRP A 61 24.12 26.97 -4.66
C TRP A 61 22.88 26.19 -4.21
N VAL A 62 23.01 24.87 -4.01
CA VAL A 62 21.94 24.03 -3.45
C VAL A 62 21.50 24.52 -2.06
N VAL A 63 22.45 24.89 -1.20
CA VAL A 63 22.14 25.47 0.12
C VAL A 63 21.36 26.78 -0.01
N VAL A 64 21.82 27.69 -0.87
CA VAL A 64 21.21 29.01 -1.06
C VAL A 64 19.79 28.89 -1.65
N LEU A 65 19.61 28.06 -2.68
CA LEU A 65 18.30 27.81 -3.31
C LEU A 65 17.31 27.18 -2.32
N SER A 66 17.76 26.19 -1.54
CA SER A 66 16.94 25.52 -0.52
C SER A 66 16.49 26.49 0.58
N ALA A 67 17.41 27.35 1.06
CA ALA A 67 17.09 28.37 2.06
C ALA A 67 16.12 29.43 1.52
N ALA A 68 16.35 29.94 0.31
CA ALA A 68 15.50 30.95 -0.33
C ALA A 68 14.06 30.45 -0.55
N LEU A 69 13.90 29.18 -0.96
CA LEU A 69 12.60 28.58 -1.21
C LEU A 69 11.88 28.17 0.07
N GLY A 70 12.61 27.75 1.11
CA GLY A 70 12.06 27.55 2.46
C GLY A 70 11.44 28.83 3.03
N VAL A 71 12.11 29.98 2.87
CA VAL A 71 11.57 31.29 3.28
C VAL A 71 10.33 31.67 2.46
N ARG A 72 10.32 31.39 1.15
CA ARG A 72 9.16 31.66 0.27
C ARG A 72 7.93 30.80 0.61
N SER A 73 8.14 29.52 0.90
CA SER A 73 7.10 28.59 1.36
C SER A 73 6.46 29.07 2.67
N GLN A 74 7.28 29.48 3.64
CA GLN A 74 6.77 30.02 4.90
C GLN A 74 5.92 31.27 4.73
N ARG A 75 6.37 32.22 3.89
CA ARG A 75 5.60 33.45 3.61
C ARG A 75 4.20 33.16 3.07
N LYS A 76 4.05 32.10 2.26
CA LYS A 76 2.72 31.65 1.79
C LYS A 76 1.87 31.08 2.93
N THR A 77 2.46 30.28 3.82
CA THR A 77 1.74 29.69 4.96
C THR A 77 1.37 30.70 6.05
N THR A 78 2.16 31.74 6.26
CA THR A 78 1.85 32.83 7.20
C THR A 78 0.82 33.79 6.62
N ALA A 79 0.90 34.11 5.32
CA ALA A 79 -0.12 34.91 4.63
C ALA A 79 -1.50 34.22 4.62
N ALA A 80 -1.55 32.89 4.47
CA ALA A 80 -2.78 32.11 4.58
C ALA A 80 -3.38 32.12 5.99
N ARG A 81 -2.57 32.30 7.05
CA ARG A 81 -3.05 32.37 8.45
C ARG A 81 -3.56 33.75 8.85
N SER A 82 -3.08 34.82 8.21
CA SER A 82 -3.57 36.19 8.44
C SER A 82 -4.89 36.49 7.72
N ALA A 83 -5.35 35.62 6.82
CA ALA A 83 -6.56 35.82 6.01
C ALA A 83 -7.88 35.35 6.66
N GLY A 84 -7.86 34.87 7.91
CA GLY A 84 -9.05 34.79 8.77
C GLY A 84 -9.75 33.43 8.85
N GLU A 85 -9.73 32.82 10.04
CA GLU A 85 -10.90 32.20 10.69
C GLU A 85 -10.59 31.91 12.18
N PRO A 86 -11.45 32.29 13.14
CA PRO A 86 -11.25 32.00 14.55
C PRO A 86 -11.53 30.52 14.86
N ARG A 87 -10.54 29.82 15.42
CA ARG A 87 -10.66 28.45 15.93
C ARG A 87 -11.63 28.40 17.13
N PRO A 88 -12.61 27.48 17.20
CA PRO A 88 -13.30 27.20 18.45
C PRO A 88 -12.37 26.43 19.40
N ALA A 89 -12.35 26.85 20.66
CA ALA A 89 -11.66 26.16 21.74
C ALA A 89 -12.35 24.81 22.03
N MET A 90 -11.61 23.70 21.89
CA MET A 90 -12.03 22.39 22.39
C MET A 90 -11.46 22.18 23.80
N PRO A 91 -12.24 21.63 24.76
CA PRO A 91 -11.74 21.26 26.07
C PRO A 91 -10.98 19.92 26.01
N GLY A 92 -9.87 19.81 26.74
CA GLY A 92 -9.24 18.53 27.08
C GLY A 92 -8.17 17.99 26.14
N ARG A 93 -6.98 18.62 26.11
CA ARG A 93 -5.69 17.96 25.80
C ARG A 93 -4.54 18.86 26.25
N PRO A 94 -3.46 18.36 26.88
CA PRO A 94 -2.27 19.18 27.11
C PRO A 94 -1.56 19.41 25.78
N GLN A 95 -1.77 20.58 25.16
CA GLN A 95 -0.96 21.05 24.04
C GLN A 95 0.39 21.53 24.60
N SER A 96 1.37 20.64 24.73
CA SER A 96 2.75 21.11 24.87
C SER A 96 3.22 21.64 23.51
N GLY A 97 3.72 22.88 23.49
CA GLY A 97 4.25 23.52 22.28
C GLY A 97 5.29 22.66 21.55
N LEU A 98 5.95 21.75 22.26
CA LEU A 98 6.93 20.79 21.75
C LEU A 98 6.37 19.81 20.70
N ALA A 99 5.11 19.37 20.80
CA ALA A 99 4.49 18.49 19.80
C ALA A 99 4.15 19.25 18.50
N ARG A 100 3.82 20.55 18.63
CA ARG A 100 3.60 21.44 17.49
C ARG A 100 4.93 21.80 16.81
N TRP A 101 5.99 22.00 17.60
CA TRP A 101 7.36 22.24 17.15
C TRP A 101 8.00 21.00 16.50
N SER A 102 7.71 19.79 16.97
CA SER A 102 8.22 18.55 16.34
C SER A 102 7.58 18.29 14.97
N LEU A 103 6.30 18.66 14.78
CA LEU A 103 5.61 18.65 13.49
C LEU A 103 6.15 19.69 12.51
N ILE A 104 6.43 20.92 12.99
CA ILE A 104 7.05 21.97 12.18
C ILE A 104 8.50 21.58 11.83
N ARG A 105 9.27 21.06 12.78
CA ARG A 105 10.65 20.58 12.56
C ARG A 105 10.68 19.41 11.58
N ARG A 106 9.77 18.43 11.70
CA ARG A 106 9.62 17.36 10.72
C ARG A 106 9.24 17.91 9.36
N ARG A 107 8.22 18.79 9.24
CA ARG A 107 7.82 19.40 7.96
C ARG A 107 8.92 20.22 7.31
N VAL A 108 9.71 20.98 8.08
CA VAL A 108 10.82 21.79 7.55
C VAL A 108 11.99 20.90 7.15
N VAL A 109 12.31 19.87 7.93
CA VAL A 109 13.38 18.92 7.58
C VAL A 109 12.97 18.01 6.41
N THR A 110 11.74 17.53 6.34
CA THR A 110 11.23 16.77 5.18
C THR A 110 11.16 17.64 3.96
N SER A 111 10.59 18.83 4.07
CA SER A 111 10.54 19.75 2.96
C SER A 111 11.96 20.13 2.54
N ALA A 112 12.91 20.37 3.46
CA ALA A 112 14.28 20.70 3.10
C ALA A 112 15.06 19.51 2.50
N VAL A 113 14.85 18.28 2.98
CA VAL A 113 15.50 17.06 2.44
C VAL A 113 14.88 16.67 1.11
N GLU A 114 13.57 16.56 1.05
CA GLU A 114 12.83 16.25 -0.19
C GLU A 114 13.02 17.37 -1.21
N PHE A 115 13.08 18.64 -0.78
CA PHE A 115 13.43 19.74 -1.66
C PHE A 115 14.90 19.69 -2.07
N ALA A 116 15.87 19.38 -1.20
CA ALA A 116 17.27 19.21 -1.58
C ALA A 116 17.44 18.05 -2.58
N PHE A 117 16.72 16.96 -2.42
CA PHE A 117 16.70 15.84 -3.37
C PHE A 117 15.98 16.21 -4.68
N ARG A 118 14.81 16.86 -4.62
CA ARG A 118 14.08 17.33 -5.80
C ARG A 118 14.81 18.46 -6.53
N SER A 119 15.56 19.30 -5.83
CA SER A 119 16.38 20.37 -6.41
C SER A 119 17.71 19.85 -6.93
N ALA A 120 18.29 18.80 -6.34
CA ALA A 120 19.37 18.04 -6.95
C ALA A 120 18.90 17.36 -8.25
N TRP A 121 17.70 16.79 -8.27
CA TRP A 121 17.09 16.19 -9.47
C TRP A 121 16.65 17.22 -10.52
N ALA A 122 16.11 18.36 -10.09
CA ALA A 122 15.78 19.48 -10.98
C ALA A 122 17.07 20.11 -11.56
N ALA A 123 18.13 20.21 -10.77
CA ALA A 123 19.44 20.64 -11.25
C ALA A 123 20.01 19.63 -12.26
N ASP A 124 19.93 18.33 -11.99
CA ASP A 124 20.37 17.27 -12.92
C ASP A 124 19.56 17.25 -14.23
N SER A 125 18.24 17.43 -14.18
CA SER A 125 17.38 17.49 -15.37
C SER A 125 17.50 18.80 -16.18
N ILE A 126 17.91 19.90 -15.54
CA ILE A 126 18.24 21.17 -16.22
C ILE A 126 19.67 21.12 -16.79
N LEU A 127 20.63 20.53 -16.08
CA LEU A 127 22.03 20.44 -16.48
C LEU A 127 22.28 19.36 -17.54
N SER A 128 21.50 18.27 -17.55
CA SER A 128 21.49 17.27 -18.63
C SER A 128 20.95 17.80 -19.96
N ARG A 129 20.28 18.97 -19.95
CA ARG A 129 19.84 19.69 -21.15
C ARG A 129 20.81 20.77 -21.61
N THR A 130 21.87 21.04 -20.85
CA THR A 130 22.94 21.96 -21.25
C THR A 130 24.12 21.18 -21.86
N PRO A 131 24.83 21.72 -22.86
CA PRO A 131 25.90 21.02 -23.56
C PRO A 131 27.20 20.85 -22.73
N VAL A 132 27.17 21.26 -21.45
CA VAL A 132 28.26 21.04 -20.51
C VAL A 132 27.95 19.71 -19.81
N GLY A 133 28.73 18.67 -20.11
CA GLY A 133 28.49 17.27 -19.80
C GLY A 133 27.72 16.99 -18.50
N GLY A 134 26.68 16.16 -18.63
CA GLY A 134 25.78 15.78 -17.53
C GLY A 134 26.56 15.37 -16.28
N LEU A 135 26.29 16.08 -15.18
CA LEU A 135 26.77 15.72 -13.85
C LEU A 135 25.96 14.53 -13.34
N GLY A 136 26.23 13.37 -13.93
CA GLY A 136 25.47 12.14 -13.74
C GLY A 136 25.20 11.83 -12.27
N PHE A 137 23.97 12.10 -11.84
CA PHE A 137 23.39 11.40 -10.70
C PHE A 137 23.02 9.99 -11.17
N ASP A 138 24.04 9.16 -11.39
CA ASP A 138 23.87 7.80 -11.90
C ASP A 138 22.89 7.01 -11.01
N GLU A 139 22.00 6.22 -11.63
CA GLU A 139 21.05 5.29 -11.00
C GLU A 139 21.78 4.45 -9.93
N THR A 140 23.03 4.09 -10.23
CA THR A 140 23.96 3.37 -9.35
C THR A 140 24.26 4.13 -8.04
N SER A 141 24.42 5.45 -8.08
CA SER A 141 24.63 6.27 -6.88
C SER A 141 23.36 6.34 -6.03
N ARG A 142 22.19 6.43 -6.67
CA ARG A 142 20.90 6.38 -6.00
C ARG A 142 20.68 5.03 -5.31
N MET A 143 21.01 3.92 -5.99
CA MET A 143 20.97 2.57 -5.41
C MET A 143 21.94 2.41 -4.24
N ARG A 144 23.17 2.94 -4.33
CA ARG A 144 24.15 2.88 -3.23
C ARG A 144 23.72 3.68 -2.02
N ILE A 145 23.21 4.90 -2.20
CA ILE A 145 22.71 5.74 -1.10
C ILE A 145 21.50 5.10 -0.45
N SER A 146 20.53 4.64 -1.24
CA SER A 146 19.34 3.97 -0.70
C SER A 146 19.71 2.67 0.02
N ALA A 147 20.59 1.83 -0.53
CA ALA A 147 21.10 0.64 0.16
C ALA A 147 21.82 0.97 1.48
N ARG A 148 22.66 2.01 1.50
CA ARG A 148 23.34 2.45 2.73
C ARG A 148 22.38 3.01 3.77
N LEU A 149 21.34 3.72 3.34
CA LEU A 149 20.28 4.24 4.22
C LEU A 149 19.35 3.13 4.74
N ARG A 150 19.07 2.08 3.93
CA ARG A 150 18.37 0.86 4.38
C ARG A 150 19.12 0.21 5.55
N GLY A 151 20.46 0.19 5.49
CA GLY A 151 21.32 -0.33 6.55
C GLY A 151 21.36 0.50 7.85
N LEU A 152 20.94 1.77 7.83
CA LEU A 152 20.91 2.59 9.04
C LEU A 152 19.71 2.20 9.91
N ARG A 153 19.97 1.62 11.08
CA ARG A 153 18.95 1.30 12.10
C ARG A 153 18.41 2.57 12.77
N ARG A 154 17.54 3.32 12.07
CA ARG A 154 16.77 4.44 12.64
C ARG A 154 15.49 3.94 13.28
N ARG A 155 15.08 4.56 14.40
CA ARG A 155 13.79 4.25 15.02
C ARG A 155 12.66 4.49 14.02
N ALA A 156 11.78 3.50 13.84
CA ALA A 156 10.63 3.65 12.98
C ALA A 156 9.69 4.73 13.52
N SER A 157 9.16 5.55 12.62
CA SER A 157 8.15 6.53 12.97
C SER A 157 6.79 5.85 13.16
N PRO A 158 5.91 6.34 14.05
CA PRO A 158 4.56 5.79 14.19
C PRO A 158 3.76 5.88 12.88
N VAL A 159 2.89 4.90 12.61
CA VAL A 159 1.90 4.94 11.52
C VAL A 159 0.90 6.06 11.78
N ARG A 160 0.66 6.89 10.75
CA ARG A 160 -0.24 8.04 10.82
C ARG A 160 -1.33 7.93 9.77
N ILE A 161 -2.59 8.04 10.19
CA ILE A 161 -3.76 7.93 9.31
C ILE A 161 -4.57 9.22 9.41
N GLY A 162 -4.85 9.83 8.27
CA GLY A 162 -5.70 11.00 8.14
C GLY A 162 -7.18 10.62 8.01
N LEU A 163 -8.08 11.40 8.60
CA LEU A 163 -9.52 11.31 8.43
C LEU A 163 -10.05 12.61 7.84
N ALA A 164 -10.50 12.57 6.58
CA ALA A 164 -11.08 13.69 5.85
C ALA A 164 -12.53 13.35 5.44
N MET A 165 -13.42 13.31 6.42
CA MET A 165 -14.85 12.97 6.22
C MET A 165 -15.74 13.81 7.15
N ARG A 166 -17.06 13.75 6.94
CA ARG A 166 -18.02 14.43 7.81
C ARG A 166 -17.88 13.97 9.27
N ARG A 167 -17.98 14.91 10.21
CA ARG A 167 -17.72 14.70 11.65
C ARG A 167 -18.40 13.45 12.23
N ARG A 168 -19.70 13.27 12.00
CA ARG A 168 -20.45 12.10 12.49
C ARG A 168 -19.87 10.77 12.01
N ARG A 169 -19.41 10.71 10.75
CA ARG A 169 -18.78 9.51 10.17
C ARG A 169 -17.37 9.31 10.69
N ALA A 170 -16.62 10.39 10.87
CA ALA A 170 -15.30 10.35 11.49
C ALA A 170 -15.36 9.79 12.92
N GLU A 171 -16.37 10.19 13.70
CA GLU A 171 -16.59 9.70 15.07
C GLU A 171 -16.86 8.19 15.11
N LEU A 172 -17.61 7.63 14.14
CA LEU A 172 -17.83 6.18 14.02
C LEU A 172 -16.51 5.43 13.79
N VAL A 173 -15.70 5.87 12.82
CA VAL A 173 -14.42 5.22 12.52
C VAL A 173 -13.45 5.36 13.70
N LEU A 174 -13.38 6.55 14.32
CA LEU A 174 -12.55 6.80 15.50
C LEU A 174 -12.94 5.93 16.70
N GLY A 175 -14.20 5.54 16.83
CA GLY A 175 -14.68 4.63 17.87
C GLY A 175 -14.06 3.23 17.81
N HIS A 176 -13.51 2.83 16.66
CA HIS A 176 -12.90 1.52 16.44
C HIS A 176 -11.39 1.58 16.18
N VAL A 177 -10.77 2.75 16.37
CA VAL A 177 -9.34 2.93 16.17
C VAL A 177 -8.54 2.21 17.26
N HIS A 178 -7.52 1.47 16.83
CA HIS A 178 -6.58 0.86 17.76
C HIS A 178 -5.57 1.89 18.29
N GLU A 179 -5.31 1.85 19.60
CA GLU A 179 -4.32 2.66 20.33
C GLU A 179 -2.89 2.60 19.77
N ARG A 180 -2.61 1.60 18.93
CA ARG A 180 -1.30 1.34 18.32
C ARG A 180 -1.01 2.25 17.12
N SER A 181 -2.00 3.01 16.65
CA SER A 181 -1.93 3.85 15.45
C SER A 181 -2.29 5.30 15.74
N THR A 182 -1.70 6.24 15.02
CA THR A 182 -1.96 7.68 15.23
C THR A 182 -2.97 8.19 14.23
N TRP A 183 -4.12 8.65 14.69
CA TRP A 183 -5.19 9.17 13.82
C TRP A 183 -5.31 10.68 13.94
N VAL A 184 -5.48 11.35 12.81
CA VAL A 184 -5.57 12.82 12.72
C VAL A 184 -6.80 13.19 11.90
N VAL A 185 -7.73 13.92 12.50
CA VAL A 185 -8.83 14.55 11.76
C VAL A 185 -8.29 15.72 10.96
N MET A 186 -8.58 15.71 9.67
CA MET A 186 -8.17 16.72 8.69
C MET A 186 -9.40 17.49 8.24
N GLU A 187 -9.21 18.72 7.77
CA GLU A 187 -10.26 19.41 7.01
C GLU A 187 -10.60 18.58 5.77
N ALA A 188 -11.86 18.62 5.32
CA ALA A 188 -12.30 17.84 4.17
C ALA A 188 -11.50 18.27 2.92
N VAL A 189 -10.48 17.50 2.57
CA VAL A 189 -9.63 17.75 1.41
C VAL A 189 -10.24 17.02 0.21
N THR A 190 -10.44 17.73 -0.90
CA THR A 190 -10.92 17.14 -2.16
C THR A 190 -9.85 16.31 -2.88
N ASP A 191 -8.59 16.43 -2.47
CA ASP A 191 -7.41 15.85 -3.12
C ASP A 191 -6.62 14.94 -2.14
N GLY A 192 -7.03 13.67 -2.07
CA GLY A 192 -6.45 12.66 -1.18
C GLY A 192 -4.94 12.39 -1.32
N PRO A 193 -4.34 12.37 -2.55
CA PRO A 193 -2.89 12.29 -2.73
C PRO A 193 -2.12 13.41 -2.05
N ARG A 194 -2.63 14.65 -2.11
CA ARG A 194 -2.00 15.80 -1.45
C ARG A 194 -2.07 15.68 0.08
N ALA A 195 -3.21 15.23 0.61
CA ALA A 195 -3.40 15.03 2.04
C ALA A 195 -2.51 13.90 2.61
N ALA A 196 -2.29 12.81 1.88
CA ALA A 196 -1.34 11.77 2.27
C ALA A 196 0.10 12.33 2.27
N GLY A 197 0.45 13.12 1.24
CA GLY A 197 1.71 13.86 1.15
C GLY A 197 1.97 14.85 2.30
N GLU A 198 0.97 15.20 3.12
CA GLU A 198 1.13 16.07 4.30
C GLU A 198 1.67 15.35 5.56
N GLY A 199 2.10 14.10 5.42
CA GLY A 199 2.77 13.31 6.45
C GLY A 199 1.88 12.25 7.11
N ALA A 200 0.86 11.77 6.40
CA ALA A 200 0.03 10.62 6.76
C ALA A 200 0.32 9.46 5.79
N ASP A 201 0.43 8.24 6.29
CA ASP A 201 0.70 7.04 5.47
C ASP A 201 -0.53 6.64 4.63
N ALA A 202 -1.72 6.87 5.18
CA ALA A 202 -2.98 6.74 4.48
C ALA A 202 -3.96 7.85 4.90
N VAL A 203 -4.91 8.17 4.04
CA VAL A 203 -6.01 9.10 4.32
C VAL A 203 -7.32 8.42 3.98
N VAL A 204 -8.25 8.38 4.94
CA VAL A 204 -9.63 7.97 4.73
C VAL A 204 -10.45 9.21 4.40
N LEU A 205 -10.98 9.27 3.20
CA LEU A 205 -11.75 10.41 2.70
C LEU A 205 -13.14 9.99 2.22
N GLU A 206 -14.10 10.88 2.41
CA GLU A 206 -15.44 10.74 1.85
C GLU A 206 -15.46 11.40 0.47
N GLU A 207 -15.48 10.59 -0.60
CA GLU A 207 -15.40 11.09 -1.97
C GLU A 207 -16.73 11.73 -2.40
N CYS A 208 -17.82 11.03 -2.10
CA CYS A 208 -19.19 11.50 -2.23
C CYS A 208 -20.06 10.81 -1.16
N PRO A 209 -21.33 11.24 -0.97
CA PRO A 209 -22.19 10.64 0.05
C PRO A 209 -22.31 9.12 -0.13
N GLY A 210 -21.72 8.37 0.80
CA GLY A 210 -21.79 6.91 0.81
C GLY A 210 -20.57 6.23 0.22
N VAL A 211 -19.66 6.95 -0.43
CA VAL A 211 -18.41 6.38 -0.96
C VAL A 211 -17.23 6.83 -0.11
N VAL A 212 -16.57 5.86 0.51
CA VAL A 212 -15.35 6.07 1.30
C VAL A 212 -14.16 5.57 0.51
N ARG A 213 -13.10 6.37 0.43
CA ARG A 213 -11.83 5.99 -0.18
C ARG A 213 -10.73 6.06 0.87
N ILE A 214 -10.00 4.98 1.03
CA ILE A 214 -8.72 4.97 1.75
C ILE A 214 -7.64 5.14 0.69
N GLN A 215 -6.76 6.13 0.84
CA GLN A 215 -5.72 6.40 -0.15
C GLN A 215 -4.34 6.41 0.51
N THR A 216 -3.36 5.78 -0.12
CA THR A 216 -1.97 5.73 0.37
C THR A 216 -1.07 6.67 -0.46
N ILE A 217 0.14 6.95 0.05
CA ILE A 217 1.13 7.76 -0.68
C ILE A 217 1.77 6.91 -1.79
N GLU A 218 1.65 7.35 -3.04
CA GLU A 218 2.42 6.82 -4.18
C GLU A 218 3.54 7.79 -4.57
N ARG A 219 4.72 7.24 -4.90
CA ARG A 219 5.90 8.00 -5.33
C ARG A 219 6.19 7.61 -6.79
N PRO A 220 6.65 8.54 -7.65
CA PRO A 220 7.02 8.18 -9.02
C PRO A 220 8.08 7.07 -9.06
N GLY A 221 7.78 5.97 -9.74
CA GLY A 221 8.69 4.81 -9.84
C GLY A 221 8.66 3.90 -8.61
N SER A 222 7.70 4.08 -7.70
CA SER A 222 7.49 3.23 -6.53
C SER A 222 5.99 3.01 -6.38
N ASP A 223 5.42 2.46 -7.43
CA ASP A 223 3.98 2.33 -7.62
C ASP A 223 3.41 1.22 -6.74
N ALA A 224 2.10 1.28 -6.52
CA ALA A 224 1.39 0.24 -5.81
C ALA A 224 1.40 -1.09 -6.56
N ALA A 225 1.60 -2.18 -5.83
CA ALA A 225 1.44 -3.52 -6.40
C ALA A 225 -0.03 -3.89 -6.64
N TRP A 226 -0.94 -3.36 -5.82
CA TRP A 226 -2.37 -3.54 -5.98
C TRP A 226 -3.05 -2.18 -6.08
N PHE A 227 -3.69 -1.89 -7.22
CA PHE A 227 -4.32 -0.59 -7.40
C PHE A 227 -5.47 -0.34 -6.40
N ASP A 228 -6.46 -1.22 -6.32
CA ASP A 228 -7.63 -1.04 -5.45
C ASP A 228 -8.06 -2.35 -4.78
N TRP A 229 -7.96 -2.45 -3.45
CA TRP A 229 -8.46 -3.62 -2.70
C TRP A 229 -9.99 -3.76 -2.76
N GLY A 230 -10.70 -2.64 -2.99
CA GLY A 230 -12.16 -2.62 -3.13
C GLY A 230 -12.68 -3.25 -4.42
N ARG A 231 -11.79 -3.56 -5.37
CA ARG A 231 -12.14 -4.13 -6.67
C ARG A 231 -11.52 -5.50 -6.88
N ARG A 232 -12.19 -6.33 -7.67
CA ARG A 232 -11.62 -7.56 -8.20
C ARG A 232 -10.47 -7.21 -9.15
N ARG A 233 -9.38 -7.97 -9.09
CA ARG A 233 -8.25 -7.83 -10.01
C ARG A 233 -8.54 -8.60 -11.30
N PRO A 234 -7.93 -8.24 -12.43
CA PRO A 234 -7.91 -9.13 -13.58
C PRO A 234 -7.38 -10.52 -13.16
N MET A 235 -8.03 -11.59 -13.62
CA MET A 235 -7.68 -12.96 -13.20
C MET A 235 -6.30 -13.32 -13.77
N SER A 236 -5.40 -13.74 -12.91
CA SER A 236 -4.02 -14.09 -13.27
C SER A 236 -3.35 -14.78 -12.08
N TYR A 237 -2.24 -15.48 -12.32
CA TYR A 237 -1.55 -16.17 -11.22
C TYR A 237 -1.06 -15.15 -10.15
N GLU A 238 -0.56 -14.00 -10.59
CA GLU A 238 -0.10 -12.89 -9.75
C GLU A 238 -1.24 -12.12 -9.06
N SER A 239 -2.48 -12.26 -9.54
CA SER A 239 -3.64 -11.73 -8.83
C SER A 239 -4.11 -12.68 -7.74
N VAL A 240 -4.02 -14.00 -7.96
CA VAL A 240 -4.32 -15.02 -6.96
C VAL A 240 -3.23 -15.05 -5.87
N PHE A 241 -1.95 -15.04 -6.23
CA PHE A 241 -0.81 -15.10 -5.31
C PHE A 241 0.11 -13.89 -5.45
N PRO A 242 -0.33 -12.71 -4.99
CA PRO A 242 0.49 -11.49 -5.11
C PRO A 242 1.73 -11.54 -4.22
N LEU A 243 2.88 -11.15 -4.77
CA LEU A 243 4.13 -10.97 -4.02
C LEU A 243 4.07 -9.78 -3.05
N ARG A 244 3.24 -8.78 -3.38
CA ARG A 244 3.07 -7.53 -2.63
C ARG A 244 1.59 -7.21 -2.51
N LEU A 245 1.18 -6.80 -1.30
CA LEU A 245 -0.22 -6.48 -0.99
C LEU A 245 -0.50 -4.97 -0.92
N ASP A 246 0.50 -4.11 -1.11
CA ASP A 246 0.32 -2.68 -0.87
C ASP A 246 -0.69 -2.02 -1.83
N PRO A 247 -1.73 -1.34 -1.29
CA PRO A 247 -2.76 -0.71 -2.10
C PRO A 247 -2.34 0.69 -2.53
N PHE A 248 -2.73 1.15 -3.72
CA PHE A 248 -2.81 2.59 -4.00
C PHE A 248 -4.03 3.18 -3.28
N GLN A 249 -5.16 2.50 -3.39
CA GLN A 249 -6.39 2.90 -2.72
C GLN A 249 -7.23 1.69 -2.27
N VAL A 250 -8.27 1.98 -1.48
CA VAL A 250 -9.37 1.07 -1.16
C VAL A 250 -10.65 1.87 -1.32
N ARG A 251 -11.41 1.61 -2.38
CA ARG A 251 -12.70 2.27 -2.63
C ARG A 251 -13.84 1.40 -2.09
N LEU A 252 -14.63 1.97 -1.18
CA LEU A 252 -15.72 1.31 -0.49
C LEU A 252 -17.04 2.00 -0.84
N ASP A 253 -17.96 1.26 -1.46
CA ASP A 253 -19.33 1.70 -1.66
C ASP A 253 -20.18 1.31 -0.44
N LEU A 254 -20.48 2.31 0.38
CA LEU A 254 -21.26 2.23 1.61
C LEU A 254 -22.53 3.10 1.48
N SER A 255 -23.11 3.14 0.28
CA SER A 255 -24.30 3.91 -0.05
C SER A 255 -25.59 3.36 0.55
N SER A 256 -25.62 2.09 0.95
CA SER A 256 -26.81 1.51 1.60
C SER A 256 -26.96 1.99 3.05
N ASP A 257 -28.20 2.16 3.49
CA ASP A 257 -28.49 2.60 4.86
C ASP A 257 -27.87 1.67 5.91
N GLY A 258 -27.14 2.27 6.85
CA GLY A 258 -26.46 1.56 7.94
C GLY A 258 -25.16 0.85 7.56
N ASP A 259 -24.72 0.87 6.29
CA ASP A 259 -23.45 0.24 5.90
C ASP A 259 -22.25 0.95 6.53
N ILE A 260 -22.31 2.27 6.68
CA ILE A 260 -21.21 3.04 7.28
C ILE A 260 -21.02 2.68 8.75
N GLU A 261 -22.11 2.63 9.51
CA GLU A 261 -22.09 2.19 10.92
C GLU A 261 -21.61 0.74 11.03
N ARG A 262 -22.10 -0.15 10.17
CA ARG A 262 -21.73 -1.57 10.18
C ARG A 262 -20.28 -1.81 9.76
N SER A 263 -19.70 -0.98 8.91
CA SER A 263 -18.35 -1.17 8.37
C SER A 263 -17.28 -0.32 9.05
N ALA A 264 -17.61 0.44 10.09
CA ALA A 264 -16.69 1.41 10.70
C ALA A 264 -15.40 0.76 11.26
N ASP A 265 -15.54 -0.39 11.92
CA ASP A 265 -14.43 -1.19 12.47
C ASP A 265 -13.51 -1.74 11.38
N ILE A 266 -14.07 -2.30 10.32
CA ILE A 266 -13.31 -2.87 9.20
C ILE A 266 -12.71 -1.78 8.35
N THR A 267 -13.39 -0.63 8.20
CA THR A 267 -12.80 0.55 7.55
C THR A 267 -11.59 1.04 8.33
N ALA A 268 -11.65 1.07 9.67
CA ALA A 268 -10.52 1.43 10.50
C ALA A 268 -9.35 0.42 10.36
N ALA A 269 -9.66 -0.87 10.37
CA ALA A 269 -8.67 -1.93 10.23
C ALA A 269 -8.04 -1.96 8.82
N LEU A 270 -8.83 -1.75 7.76
CA LEU A 270 -8.37 -1.64 6.36
C LEU A 270 -7.45 -0.44 6.19
N ALA A 271 -7.80 0.71 6.77
CA ALA A 271 -6.97 1.90 6.70
C ALA A 271 -5.62 1.69 7.40
N LEU A 272 -5.62 0.95 8.51
CA LEU A 272 -4.40 0.59 9.22
C LEU A 272 -3.53 -0.38 8.42
N ALA A 273 -4.11 -1.44 7.87
CA ALA A 273 -3.37 -2.38 7.02
C ALA A 273 -2.82 -1.67 5.77
N ALA A 274 -3.63 -0.87 5.08
CA ALA A 274 -3.21 -0.08 3.92
C ALA A 274 -2.04 0.87 4.28
N ALA A 275 -2.12 1.55 5.43
CA ALA A 275 -1.07 2.42 5.92
C ALA A 275 0.23 1.66 6.24
N VAL A 276 0.16 0.48 6.87
CA VAL A 276 1.32 -0.38 7.16
C VAL A 276 1.95 -0.87 5.85
N HIS A 277 1.16 -1.42 4.94
CA HIS A 277 1.66 -1.92 3.65
C HIS A 277 2.19 -0.81 2.73
N SER A 278 1.70 0.43 2.85
CA SER A 278 2.27 1.59 2.14
C SER A 278 3.74 1.87 2.50
N ARG A 279 4.26 1.22 3.55
CA ARG A 279 5.66 1.32 4.00
C ARG A 279 6.54 0.17 3.53
N HIS A 280 6.08 -0.64 2.58
CA HIS A 280 6.88 -1.67 1.92
C HIS A 280 8.14 -1.05 1.30
N GLU A 281 9.28 -1.75 1.26
CA GLU A 281 10.56 -1.18 0.82
C GLU A 281 10.49 -0.63 -0.61
N GLU A 282 9.82 -1.34 -1.51
CA GLU A 282 9.57 -0.92 -2.90
C GLU A 282 8.63 0.30 -3.04
N ARG A 283 8.04 0.79 -1.95
CA ARG A 283 7.19 2.00 -1.90
C ARG A 283 7.91 3.23 -1.36
N LEU A 284 9.11 3.06 -0.82
CA LEU A 284 9.80 4.09 -0.06
C LEU A 284 10.90 4.74 -0.87
N ASP A 285 10.95 6.06 -0.83
CA ASP A 285 12.09 6.81 -1.33
C ASP A 285 13.12 7.10 -0.22
N VAL A 286 14.20 7.79 -0.59
CA VAL A 286 15.25 8.19 0.34
C VAL A 286 14.72 9.09 1.47
N ALA A 287 13.76 9.98 1.18
CA ALA A 287 13.19 10.87 2.18
C ALA A 287 12.34 10.09 3.20
N ASP A 288 11.58 9.10 2.74
CA ASP A 288 10.81 8.20 3.57
C ASP A 288 11.71 7.43 4.55
N HIS A 289 12.83 6.87 4.07
CA HIS A 289 13.81 6.22 4.93
C HIS A 289 14.42 7.17 5.96
N LEU A 290 14.75 8.40 5.57
CA LEU A 290 15.30 9.41 6.48
C LEU A 290 14.31 9.80 7.59
N LEU A 291 13.01 9.74 7.30
CA LEU A 291 11.94 9.97 8.26
C LEU A 291 11.62 8.78 9.16
N GLY A 292 12.25 7.63 8.90
CA GLY A 292 11.93 6.38 9.57
C GLY A 292 10.56 5.85 9.16
N ARG A 293 10.05 6.20 7.98
CA ARG A 293 8.86 5.56 7.41
C ARG A 293 9.30 4.20 6.87
N ARG A 294 9.11 3.15 7.66
CA ARG A 294 9.46 1.77 7.34
C ARG A 294 8.61 0.81 8.16
N ILE A 295 8.46 -0.42 7.67
CA ILE A 295 7.90 -1.53 8.44
C ILE A 295 8.99 -2.01 9.40
N ALA A 296 8.81 -1.73 10.69
CA ALA A 296 9.73 -2.19 11.73
C ALA A 296 9.05 -2.16 13.10
N PRO A 297 9.55 -2.93 14.09
CA PRO A 297 9.07 -2.87 15.45
C PRO A 297 9.04 -1.43 15.98
N GLY A 298 7.91 -1.04 16.58
CA GLY A 298 7.67 0.31 17.08
C GLY A 298 7.11 1.32 16.07
N CYS A 299 6.90 0.95 14.80
CA CYS A 299 6.05 1.77 13.92
C CYS A 299 4.57 1.73 14.33
N LEU A 300 4.17 0.70 15.08
CA LEU A 300 2.95 0.66 15.85
C LEU A 300 3.30 0.93 17.32
N ALA A 301 2.62 1.90 17.94
CA ALA A 301 3.03 2.55 19.20
C ALA A 301 3.16 1.60 20.41
N ALA A 302 2.51 0.43 20.36
CA ALA A 302 2.52 -0.57 21.42
C ALA A 302 2.75 -2.01 20.91
N ALA A 303 3.31 -2.18 19.70
CA ALA A 303 3.73 -3.51 19.24
C ALA A 303 4.98 -3.91 20.02
N GLY A 304 4.81 -4.71 21.09
CA GLY A 304 5.87 -5.24 21.96
C GLY A 304 6.81 -6.21 21.23
N GLY A 305 7.43 -5.78 20.13
CA GLY A 305 8.27 -6.58 19.25
C GLY A 305 7.51 -7.32 18.13
N GLU A 306 6.18 -7.29 18.13
CA GLU A 306 5.35 -7.96 17.11
C GLU A 306 5.50 -7.31 15.72
N ASP A 307 5.52 -8.14 14.67
CA ASP A 307 5.57 -7.67 13.27
C ASP A 307 4.31 -6.86 12.93
N PRO A 308 4.44 -5.58 12.51
CA PRO A 308 3.32 -4.73 12.14
C PRO A 308 2.42 -5.29 11.05
N VAL A 309 2.98 -5.98 10.04
CA VAL A 309 2.20 -6.57 8.95
C VAL A 309 1.32 -7.67 9.50
N ARG A 310 1.94 -8.67 10.14
CA ARG A 310 1.23 -9.77 10.78
C ARG A 310 0.13 -9.31 11.73
N TRP A 311 0.43 -8.35 12.60
CA TRP A 311 -0.55 -7.86 13.56
C TRP A 311 -1.75 -7.21 12.87
N SER A 312 -1.50 -6.33 11.89
CA SER A 312 -2.57 -5.62 11.17
C SER A 312 -3.46 -6.57 10.36
N MET A 313 -2.85 -7.59 9.73
CA MET A 313 -3.56 -8.59 8.95
C MET A 313 -4.31 -9.61 9.82
N SER A 314 -3.73 -10.02 10.96
CA SER A 314 -4.41 -10.88 11.93
C SER A 314 -5.63 -10.19 12.55
N ASN A 315 -5.55 -8.88 12.79
CA ASN A 315 -6.69 -8.09 13.25
C ASN A 315 -7.82 -8.07 12.21
N LEU A 316 -7.49 -7.85 10.93
CA LEU A 316 -8.48 -7.94 9.83
C LEU A 316 -9.07 -9.35 9.71
N ALA A 317 -8.25 -10.40 9.78
CA ALA A 317 -8.68 -11.78 9.68
C ALA A 317 -9.63 -12.18 10.82
N SER A 318 -9.35 -11.72 12.03
CA SER A 318 -10.22 -11.93 13.20
C SER A 318 -11.58 -11.26 13.03
N LEU A 319 -11.62 -10.06 12.45
CA LEU A 319 -12.89 -9.40 12.10
C LEU A 319 -13.65 -10.19 11.03
N MET A 320 -12.97 -10.71 10.00
CA MET A 320 -13.58 -11.54 8.95
C MET A 320 -14.23 -12.81 9.50
N GLU A 321 -13.60 -13.44 10.49
CA GLU A 321 -14.18 -14.61 11.15
C GLU A 321 -15.57 -14.30 11.75
N TRP A 322 -15.68 -13.17 12.46
CA TRP A 322 -16.95 -12.70 13.02
C TRP A 322 -17.95 -12.32 11.93
N ARG A 323 -17.50 -11.58 10.90
CA ARG A 323 -18.34 -11.12 9.78
C ARG A 323 -18.91 -12.24 8.93
N SER A 324 -18.16 -13.32 8.76
CA SER A 324 -18.60 -14.48 7.99
C SER A 324 -19.87 -15.14 8.56
N ARG A 325 -20.25 -14.80 9.80
CA ARG A 325 -21.48 -15.27 10.47
C ARG A 325 -22.64 -14.28 10.36
N SER A 326 -22.41 -13.05 9.88
CA SER A 326 -23.36 -11.93 9.93
C SER A 326 -24.29 -11.80 8.72
N GLY A 327 -24.28 -12.77 7.80
CA GLY A 327 -25.17 -12.82 6.63
C GLY A 327 -24.69 -11.94 5.46
N ARG A 328 -25.06 -10.65 5.42
CA ARG A 328 -24.77 -9.78 4.26
C ARG A 328 -23.43 -9.08 4.39
N ALA A 329 -22.51 -9.41 3.49
CA ALA A 329 -21.22 -8.73 3.34
C ALA A 329 -21.39 -7.30 2.79
N THR A 330 -20.77 -6.34 3.46
CA THR A 330 -20.60 -4.95 2.99
C THR A 330 -19.43 -4.83 2.01
N ALA A 331 -19.30 -3.71 1.30
CA ALA A 331 -18.13 -3.46 0.43
C ALA A 331 -16.79 -3.50 1.21
N ALA A 332 -16.81 -3.08 2.48
CA ALA A 332 -15.65 -3.17 3.36
C ALA A 332 -15.30 -4.62 3.70
N ASP A 333 -16.30 -5.47 3.98
CA ASP A 333 -16.09 -6.91 4.23
C ASP A 333 -15.48 -7.58 3.00
N ARG A 334 -16.01 -7.27 1.80
CA ARG A 334 -15.47 -7.79 0.53
C ARG A 334 -14.02 -7.35 0.31
N ALA A 335 -13.70 -6.08 0.50
CA ALA A 335 -12.32 -5.58 0.37
C ALA A 335 -11.36 -6.26 1.36
N ALA A 336 -11.79 -6.44 2.62
CA ALA A 336 -11.02 -7.13 3.65
C ALA A 336 -10.81 -8.61 3.33
N ALA A 337 -11.86 -9.34 2.91
CA ALA A 337 -11.76 -10.75 2.54
C ALA A 337 -10.81 -10.99 1.36
N ARG A 338 -10.77 -10.08 0.36
CA ARG A 338 -9.82 -10.17 -0.76
C ARG A 338 -8.36 -10.05 -0.32
N VAL A 339 -8.04 -9.06 0.52
CA VAL A 339 -6.64 -8.85 0.95
C VAL A 339 -6.21 -9.89 2.00
N VAL A 340 -7.11 -10.26 2.92
CA VAL A 340 -6.82 -11.27 3.94
C VAL A 340 -6.60 -12.64 3.30
N SER A 341 -7.48 -13.09 2.39
CA SER A 341 -7.27 -14.37 1.69
C SER A 341 -5.95 -14.38 0.92
N ALA A 342 -5.57 -13.25 0.29
CA ALA A 342 -4.28 -13.14 -0.41
C ALA A 342 -3.10 -13.28 0.54
N TRP A 343 -3.15 -12.65 1.70
CA TRP A 343 -2.13 -12.79 2.75
C TRP A 343 -2.06 -14.21 3.31
N LEU A 344 -3.20 -14.86 3.57
CA LEU A 344 -3.24 -16.22 4.09
C LEU A 344 -2.75 -17.28 3.09
N ALA A 345 -2.80 -16.97 1.80
CA ALA A 345 -2.23 -17.78 0.73
C ALA A 345 -0.73 -17.51 0.49
N SER A 346 -0.14 -16.55 1.20
CA SER A 346 1.32 -16.37 1.27
C SER A 346 1.89 -17.17 2.44
N TRP A 347 3.05 -17.81 2.28
CA TRP A 347 3.66 -18.57 3.37
C TRP A 347 4.10 -17.65 4.52
N ASP A 348 3.63 -17.95 5.73
CA ASP A 348 3.98 -17.24 6.96
C ASP A 348 4.00 -18.25 8.11
N GLU A 349 5.17 -18.76 8.46
CA GLU A 349 5.37 -19.81 9.49
C GLU A 349 4.77 -19.45 10.85
N THR A 350 4.48 -18.17 11.08
CA THR A 350 4.00 -17.69 12.36
C THR A 350 2.49 -17.87 12.54
N VAL A 351 1.70 -17.96 11.47
CA VAL A 351 0.25 -18.21 11.56
C VAL A 351 0.02 -19.72 11.56
N SER A 352 -0.60 -20.24 12.63
CA SER A 352 -0.91 -21.66 12.73
C SER A 352 -1.86 -22.11 11.61
N GLU A 353 -1.68 -23.34 11.15
CA GLU A 353 -2.46 -23.95 10.07
C GLU A 353 -3.97 -23.89 10.33
N ASP A 354 -4.42 -24.23 11.54
CA ASP A 354 -5.83 -24.16 11.91
C ASP A 354 -6.41 -22.74 11.81
N ARG A 355 -5.66 -21.72 12.24
CA ARG A 355 -6.10 -20.33 12.14
C ARG A 355 -6.11 -19.88 10.69
N ARG A 356 -5.07 -20.24 9.93
CA ARG A 356 -4.97 -19.93 8.50
C ARG A 356 -6.16 -20.49 7.73
N ARG A 357 -6.49 -21.77 7.95
CA ARG A 357 -7.66 -22.42 7.37
C ARG A 357 -8.96 -21.73 7.79
N SER A 358 -9.20 -21.57 9.09
CA SER A 358 -10.43 -20.94 9.61
C SER A 358 -10.66 -19.53 9.05
N TRP A 359 -9.62 -18.70 9.03
CA TRP A 359 -9.71 -17.35 8.49
C TRP A 359 -9.88 -17.31 6.97
N CYS A 360 -9.25 -18.24 6.23
CA CYS A 360 -9.43 -18.32 4.78
C CYS A 360 -10.85 -18.76 4.42
N GLU A 361 -11.40 -19.73 5.15
CA GLU A 361 -12.81 -20.15 5.01
C GLU A 361 -13.79 -19.03 5.35
N ALA A 362 -13.48 -18.20 6.35
CA ALA A 362 -14.27 -17.02 6.66
C ALA A 362 -14.28 -16.03 5.48
N CYS A 363 -13.12 -15.82 4.83
CA CYS A 363 -13.04 -14.98 3.64
C CYS A 363 -13.85 -15.56 2.46
N ALA A 364 -13.78 -16.87 2.24
CA ALA A 364 -14.54 -17.54 1.18
C ALA A 364 -16.05 -17.51 1.42
N ARG A 365 -16.52 -17.56 2.67
CA ARG A 365 -17.94 -17.34 3.00
C ARG A 365 -18.42 -15.93 2.69
N VAL A 366 -17.54 -14.93 2.83
CA VAL A 366 -17.84 -13.52 2.48
C VAL A 366 -17.81 -13.31 0.96
N LEU A 367 -16.97 -14.05 0.23
CA LEU A 367 -16.75 -13.95 -1.22
C LEU A 367 -16.92 -15.31 -1.93
N PRO A 368 -18.12 -15.91 -1.91
CA PRO A 368 -18.35 -17.22 -2.52
C PRO A 368 -18.35 -17.15 -4.06
N ASP A 369 -18.41 -15.95 -4.63
CA ASP A 369 -18.52 -15.67 -6.07
C ASP A 369 -17.18 -15.25 -6.71
N GLU A 370 -16.08 -15.24 -5.95
CA GLU A 370 -14.76 -14.81 -6.46
C GLU A 370 -13.79 -16.00 -6.59
N PRO A 371 -13.48 -16.45 -7.83
CA PRO A 371 -12.61 -17.60 -8.05
C PRO A 371 -11.20 -17.42 -7.47
N GLU A 372 -10.67 -16.18 -7.41
CA GLU A 372 -9.40 -15.89 -6.76
C GLU A 372 -9.39 -16.34 -5.30
N VAL A 373 -10.51 -16.14 -4.60
CA VAL A 373 -10.65 -16.51 -3.18
C VAL A 373 -10.80 -18.03 -3.04
N MET A 374 -11.52 -18.68 -3.95
CA MET A 374 -11.66 -20.14 -3.96
C MET A 374 -10.35 -20.86 -4.31
N LEU A 375 -9.56 -20.33 -5.24
CA LEU A 375 -8.21 -20.82 -5.53
C LEU A 375 -7.31 -20.70 -4.29
N ARG A 376 -7.32 -19.55 -3.62
CA ARG A 376 -6.58 -19.36 -2.36
C ARG A 376 -7.06 -20.29 -1.24
N LEU A 377 -8.36 -20.55 -1.16
CA LEU A 377 -8.94 -21.50 -0.21
C LEU A 377 -8.45 -22.92 -0.49
N GLY A 378 -8.47 -23.34 -1.75
CA GLY A 378 -7.91 -24.63 -2.18
C GLY A 378 -6.44 -24.77 -1.79
N ALA A 379 -5.62 -23.76 -2.10
CA ALA A 379 -4.22 -23.72 -1.70
C ALA A 379 -4.03 -23.87 -0.18
N VAL A 380 -4.77 -23.09 0.61
CA VAL A 380 -4.68 -23.12 2.07
C VAL A 380 -5.10 -24.48 2.64
N ARG A 381 -6.21 -25.06 2.17
CA ARG A 381 -6.69 -26.37 2.67
C ARG A 381 -5.71 -27.50 2.37
N LEU A 382 -5.17 -27.53 1.15
CA LEU A 382 -4.12 -28.49 0.78
C LEU A 382 -2.86 -28.32 1.64
N SER A 383 -2.46 -27.07 1.92
CA SER A 383 -1.31 -26.80 2.80
C SER A 383 -1.53 -27.25 4.25
N CYS A 384 -2.79 -27.40 4.67
CA CYS A 384 -3.19 -27.90 5.98
C CYS A 384 -3.56 -29.39 5.96
N MET A 385 -3.14 -30.14 4.92
CA MET A 385 -3.40 -31.58 4.73
C MET A 385 -4.89 -31.95 4.65
N ASP A 386 -5.75 -31.00 4.27
CA ASP A 386 -7.18 -31.21 4.07
C ASP A 386 -7.47 -31.40 2.56
N ASP A 387 -6.95 -32.52 2.03
CA ASP A 387 -6.91 -32.77 0.59
C ASP A 387 -8.28 -32.77 -0.07
N GLU A 388 -9.27 -33.42 0.56
CA GLU A 388 -10.63 -33.51 0.02
C GLU A 388 -11.29 -32.14 -0.09
N MET A 389 -11.22 -31.32 0.97
CA MET A 389 -11.80 -29.99 0.97
C MET A 389 -11.00 -29.00 0.12
N GLY A 390 -9.70 -29.24 -0.05
CA GLY A 390 -8.83 -28.50 -0.97
C GLY A 390 -9.22 -28.75 -2.41
N ILE A 391 -9.31 -30.02 -2.83
CA ILE A 391 -9.73 -30.42 -4.18
C ILE A 391 -11.15 -29.93 -4.47
N ALA A 392 -12.08 -30.03 -3.52
CA ALA A 392 -13.44 -29.50 -3.68
C ALA A 392 -13.43 -27.99 -3.98
N ALA A 393 -12.67 -27.21 -3.22
CA ALA A 393 -12.55 -25.76 -3.46
C ALA A 393 -11.93 -25.44 -4.83
N LEU A 394 -10.96 -26.23 -5.29
CA LEU A 394 -10.39 -26.08 -6.64
C LEU A 394 -11.38 -26.42 -7.74
N ARG A 395 -12.26 -27.42 -7.54
CA ARG A 395 -13.34 -27.75 -8.49
C ARG A 395 -14.38 -26.64 -8.57
N ASP A 396 -14.74 -26.05 -7.43
CA ASP A 396 -15.63 -24.89 -7.38
C ASP A 396 -15.00 -23.68 -8.11
N ALA A 397 -13.70 -23.44 -7.90
CA ALA A 397 -12.98 -22.40 -8.62
C ALA A 397 -12.95 -22.64 -10.13
N ASP A 398 -12.66 -23.86 -10.59
CA ASP A 398 -12.68 -24.20 -12.02
C ASP A 398 -14.09 -24.01 -12.62
N ALA A 399 -15.14 -24.34 -11.88
CA ALA A 399 -16.51 -24.09 -12.31
C ALA A 399 -16.83 -22.60 -12.49
N MET A 400 -16.30 -21.74 -11.62
CA MET A 400 -16.44 -20.28 -11.73
C MET A 400 -15.63 -19.69 -12.89
N LEU A 401 -14.53 -20.33 -13.27
CA LEU A 401 -13.66 -19.88 -14.37
C LEU A 401 -14.12 -20.38 -15.75
N HIS A 402 -14.92 -21.45 -15.77
CA HIS A 402 -15.36 -22.09 -17.00
C HIS A 402 -16.33 -21.20 -17.80
N GLY A 403 -16.09 -21.09 -19.12
CA GLY A 403 -16.91 -20.28 -20.03
C GLY A 403 -16.45 -18.82 -20.20
N ASP A 404 -15.44 -18.39 -19.43
CA ASP A 404 -14.99 -17.00 -19.39
C ASP A 404 -13.48 -16.91 -19.73
N VAL A 405 -13.10 -17.52 -20.87
CA VAL A 405 -11.71 -17.67 -21.36
C VAL A 405 -11.03 -16.30 -21.57
N GLY A 406 -11.79 -15.21 -21.69
CA GLY A 406 -11.29 -13.83 -21.74
C GLY A 406 -10.86 -13.24 -20.39
N LEU A 407 -11.02 -13.96 -19.27
CA LEU A 407 -10.69 -13.46 -17.94
C LEU A 407 -9.19 -13.47 -17.62
N LEU A 408 -8.40 -14.36 -18.24
CA LEU A 408 -6.98 -14.48 -17.93
C LEU A 408 -6.20 -13.31 -18.52
N ALA A 409 -5.69 -12.45 -17.65
CA ALA A 409 -4.89 -11.29 -18.03
C ALA A 409 -3.45 -11.64 -18.42
N SER A 410 -2.96 -12.80 -18.01
CA SER A 410 -1.61 -13.31 -18.28
C SER A 410 -1.61 -14.84 -18.39
N ASP A 411 -0.61 -15.39 -19.06
CA ASP A 411 -0.41 -16.84 -19.16
C ASP A 411 0.03 -17.41 -17.79
N PRO A 412 -0.77 -18.28 -17.15
CA PRO A 412 -0.42 -18.88 -15.87
C PRO A 412 0.76 -19.85 -15.96
N GLY A 413 1.07 -20.39 -17.15
CA GLY A 413 2.10 -21.42 -17.35
C GLY A 413 3.52 -20.96 -17.01
N ALA A 414 3.85 -19.69 -17.29
CA ALA A 414 5.17 -19.14 -16.92
C ALA A 414 5.37 -19.04 -15.40
N PHE A 415 4.35 -18.58 -14.68
CA PHE A 415 4.39 -18.48 -13.21
C PHE A 415 4.37 -19.85 -12.53
N LEU A 416 3.55 -20.76 -13.05
CA LEU A 416 3.49 -22.13 -12.54
C LEU A 416 4.84 -22.84 -12.69
N ARG A 417 5.49 -22.74 -13.86
CA ARG A 417 6.84 -23.29 -14.06
C ARG A 417 7.85 -22.65 -13.12
N SER A 418 7.80 -21.34 -12.94
CA SER A 418 8.66 -20.66 -11.95
C SER A 418 8.47 -21.20 -10.54
N GLU A 419 7.22 -21.49 -10.13
CA GLU A 419 6.92 -22.06 -8.80
C GLU A 419 7.37 -23.53 -8.71
N LEU A 420 7.28 -24.31 -9.79
CA LEU A 420 7.79 -25.68 -9.85
C LEU A 420 9.33 -25.74 -9.81
N GLU A 421 10.02 -24.78 -10.43
CA GLU A 421 11.48 -24.74 -10.48
C GLU A 421 12.11 -24.11 -9.22
N HIS A 422 11.50 -23.05 -8.69
CA HIS A 422 12.09 -22.19 -7.65
C HIS A 422 11.24 -22.09 -6.37
N GLY A 423 10.16 -22.87 -6.28
CA GLY A 423 9.28 -22.87 -5.12
C GLY A 423 10.02 -23.29 -3.84
N PRO A 424 9.81 -22.60 -2.71
CA PRO A 424 10.37 -23.03 -1.43
C PRO A 424 9.76 -24.35 -0.97
N GLU A 425 10.52 -25.17 -0.27
CA GLU A 425 10.07 -26.44 0.30
C GLU A 425 9.11 -26.21 1.50
N ASN A 426 7.85 -25.87 1.23
CA ASN A 426 6.82 -25.76 2.26
C ASN A 426 5.43 -26.22 1.76
N PRO A 427 4.51 -26.57 2.68
CA PRO A 427 3.16 -27.03 2.32
C PRO A 427 2.34 -26.04 1.49
N MET A 428 2.56 -24.74 1.62
CA MET A 428 1.83 -23.74 0.85
C MET A 428 2.24 -23.73 -0.62
N THR A 429 3.50 -24.02 -0.94
CA THR A 429 3.98 -24.16 -2.31
C THR A 429 3.16 -25.23 -3.06
N VAL A 430 2.90 -26.38 -2.42
CA VAL A 430 2.06 -27.46 -2.98
C VAL A 430 0.65 -26.93 -3.30
N GLY A 431 0.02 -26.23 -2.35
CA GLY A 431 -1.30 -25.64 -2.55
C GLY A 431 -1.35 -24.58 -3.66
N ARG A 432 -0.32 -23.74 -3.75
CA ARG A 432 -0.18 -22.71 -4.80
C ARG A 432 0.04 -23.33 -6.18
N VAL A 433 0.82 -24.40 -6.27
CA VAL A 433 0.99 -25.18 -7.50
C VAL A 433 -0.32 -25.83 -7.90
N ALA A 434 -1.03 -26.50 -6.98
CA ALA A 434 -2.35 -27.09 -7.26
C ALA A 434 -3.36 -26.06 -7.80
N SER A 435 -3.38 -24.86 -7.23
CA SER A 435 -4.22 -23.76 -7.70
C SER A 435 -3.75 -23.20 -9.05
N GLY A 436 -2.44 -23.16 -9.29
CA GLY A 436 -1.87 -22.81 -10.59
C GLY A 436 -2.22 -23.80 -11.68
N LEU A 437 -2.24 -25.11 -11.37
CA LEU A 437 -2.71 -26.16 -12.27
C LEU A 437 -4.19 -25.96 -12.61
N CYS A 438 -5.02 -25.64 -11.62
CA CYS A 438 -6.42 -25.28 -11.84
C CYS A 438 -6.56 -24.06 -12.77
N LEU A 439 -5.76 -23.01 -12.56
CA LEU A 439 -5.78 -21.82 -13.42
C LEU A 439 -5.26 -22.09 -14.84
N ALA A 440 -4.24 -22.95 -14.99
CA ALA A 440 -3.75 -23.38 -16.30
C ALA A 440 -4.80 -24.20 -17.05
N PHE A 441 -5.50 -25.09 -16.35
CA PHE A 441 -6.61 -25.85 -16.91
C PHE A 441 -7.77 -24.92 -17.29
N ALA A 442 -8.02 -23.87 -16.50
CA ALA A 442 -9.12 -22.93 -16.70
C ALA A 442 -9.25 -22.46 -18.16
N GLY A 443 -8.14 -22.05 -18.77
CA GLY A 443 -8.07 -21.51 -20.12
C GLY A 443 -7.94 -22.53 -21.26
N VAL A 444 -7.87 -23.82 -20.97
CA VAL A 444 -7.62 -24.87 -21.97
C VAL A 444 -8.93 -25.54 -22.40
N PRO A 445 -9.20 -25.64 -23.71
CA PRO A 445 -10.31 -26.43 -24.25
C PRO A 445 -10.27 -27.90 -23.82
N THR A 446 -11.43 -28.52 -23.59
CA THR A 446 -11.51 -29.87 -23.02
C THR A 446 -10.83 -30.95 -23.86
N ASP A 447 -10.86 -30.83 -25.19
CA ASP A 447 -10.17 -31.72 -26.14
C ASP A 447 -8.64 -31.67 -26.02
N ARG A 448 -8.09 -30.61 -25.42
CA ARG A 448 -6.64 -30.41 -25.24
C ARG A 448 -6.15 -30.67 -23.81
N LEU A 449 -7.05 -30.94 -22.87
CA LEU A 449 -6.68 -31.14 -21.46
C LEU A 449 -5.70 -32.31 -21.27
N ALA A 450 -5.85 -33.38 -22.05
CA ALA A 450 -4.95 -34.53 -21.97
C ALA A 450 -3.49 -34.16 -22.29
N PHE A 451 -3.25 -33.36 -23.34
CA PHE A 451 -1.91 -32.92 -23.71
C PHE A 451 -1.30 -32.00 -22.65
N VAL A 452 -2.06 -31.02 -22.16
CA VAL A 452 -1.59 -30.11 -21.12
C VAL A 452 -1.31 -30.86 -19.81
N GLN A 453 -2.12 -31.87 -19.48
CA GLN A 453 -1.88 -32.74 -18.34
C GLN A 453 -0.54 -33.49 -18.48
N GLU A 454 -0.26 -34.07 -19.66
CA GLU A 454 1.00 -34.78 -19.92
C GLU A 454 2.22 -33.86 -19.76
N ASP A 455 2.17 -32.65 -20.34
CA ASP A 455 3.24 -31.66 -20.22
C ASP A 455 3.50 -31.26 -18.76
N LEU A 456 2.44 -30.98 -17.99
CA LEU A 456 2.56 -30.62 -16.58
C LEU A 456 3.05 -31.78 -15.71
N LEU A 457 2.69 -33.01 -16.05
CA LEU A 457 3.20 -34.21 -15.37
C LEU A 457 4.71 -34.38 -15.60
N ASP A 458 5.21 -34.02 -16.79
CA ASP A 458 6.64 -34.03 -17.09
C ASP A 458 7.36 -32.89 -16.35
N ASP A 459 6.83 -31.67 -16.34
CA ASP A 459 7.38 -30.55 -15.57
C ASP A 459 7.53 -30.90 -14.07
N MET A 460 6.49 -31.51 -13.48
CA MET A 460 6.54 -31.95 -12.07
C MET A 460 7.56 -33.06 -11.81
N ARG A 461 7.94 -33.85 -12.83
CA ARG A 461 8.96 -34.90 -12.69
C ARG A 461 10.36 -34.30 -12.49
N PHE A 462 10.60 -33.11 -13.05
CA PHE A 462 11.90 -32.43 -12.98
C PHE A 462 11.97 -31.33 -11.91
N ALA A 463 10.86 -31.04 -11.24
CA ALA A 463 10.81 -30.09 -10.12
C ALA A 463 11.69 -30.58 -8.95
N SER A 464 12.73 -29.81 -8.64
CA SER A 464 13.77 -30.18 -7.67
C SER A 464 13.23 -30.34 -6.25
N TRP A 465 12.32 -29.47 -5.82
CA TRP A 465 11.74 -29.49 -4.47
C TRP A 465 10.74 -30.63 -4.26
N LEU A 466 10.26 -31.28 -5.33
CA LEU A 466 9.40 -32.48 -5.24
C LEU A 466 10.19 -33.78 -5.09
N VAL A 467 11.52 -33.75 -5.21
CA VAL A 467 12.37 -34.95 -5.06
C VAL A 467 12.27 -35.46 -3.62
N GLY A 468 11.82 -36.71 -3.44
CA GLY A 468 11.61 -37.32 -2.13
C GLY A 468 10.28 -36.94 -1.46
N ARG A 469 9.41 -36.18 -2.14
CA ARG A 469 8.07 -35.79 -1.68
C ARG A 469 6.98 -36.49 -2.49
N ASP A 470 7.04 -37.82 -2.54
CA ASP A 470 6.14 -38.64 -3.36
C ASP A 470 4.65 -38.43 -3.02
N GLN A 471 4.35 -38.10 -1.77
CA GLN A 471 2.99 -37.76 -1.32
C GLN A 471 2.46 -36.50 -1.98
N ASP A 472 3.25 -35.41 -2.01
CA ASP A 472 2.84 -34.15 -2.65
C ASP A 472 2.71 -34.31 -4.15
N ARG A 473 3.63 -35.06 -4.78
CA ARG A 473 3.52 -35.40 -6.20
C ARG A 473 2.25 -36.18 -6.49
N ALA A 474 1.92 -37.18 -5.67
CA ALA A 474 0.68 -37.95 -5.83
C ALA A 474 -0.58 -37.07 -5.64
N LEU A 475 -0.54 -36.11 -4.70
CA LEU A 475 -1.61 -35.14 -4.51
C LEU A 475 -1.81 -34.25 -5.74
N LEU A 476 -0.74 -33.69 -6.31
CA LEU A 476 -0.83 -32.85 -7.52
C LEU A 476 -1.34 -33.64 -8.73
N VAL A 477 -0.90 -34.90 -8.89
CA VAL A 477 -1.43 -35.83 -9.92
C VAL A 477 -2.93 -36.05 -9.71
N ARG A 478 -3.36 -36.26 -8.46
CA ARG A 478 -4.77 -36.41 -8.11
C ARG A 478 -5.58 -35.15 -8.44
N VAL A 479 -5.08 -33.97 -8.11
CA VAL A 479 -5.71 -32.67 -8.45
C VAL A 479 -5.96 -32.57 -9.96
N LEU A 480 -4.95 -32.86 -10.78
CA LEU A 480 -5.10 -32.83 -12.25
C LEU A 480 -6.18 -33.78 -12.76
N ARG A 481 -6.19 -35.02 -12.23
CA ARG A 481 -7.19 -36.01 -12.60
C ARG A 481 -8.61 -35.56 -12.24
N GLU A 482 -8.81 -35.09 -11.01
CA GLU A 482 -10.12 -34.65 -10.51
C GLU A 482 -10.65 -33.43 -11.29
N LEU A 483 -9.78 -32.48 -11.63
CA LEU A 483 -10.15 -31.31 -12.44
C LEU A 483 -10.56 -31.74 -13.87
N ARG A 484 -9.82 -32.66 -14.48
CA ARG A 484 -10.15 -33.20 -15.81
C ARG A 484 -11.49 -33.95 -15.80
N GLU A 485 -11.67 -34.89 -14.87
CA GLU A 485 -12.92 -35.67 -14.75
C GLU A 485 -14.12 -34.75 -14.50
N ALA A 486 -13.96 -33.71 -13.67
CA ALA A 486 -15.01 -32.73 -13.41
C ALA A 486 -15.39 -31.90 -14.66
N ARG A 487 -14.47 -31.70 -15.61
CA ARG A 487 -14.74 -31.00 -16.87
C ARG A 487 -15.37 -31.89 -17.92
N GLU A 488 -14.80 -33.08 -18.15
CA GLU A 488 -15.35 -34.07 -19.07
C GLU A 488 -16.79 -34.45 -18.67
N GLY A 489 -17.06 -34.59 -17.37
CA GLY A 489 -18.41 -34.84 -16.86
C GLY A 489 -19.40 -33.69 -17.11
N ARG A 490 -18.95 -32.43 -17.06
CA ARG A 490 -19.79 -31.25 -17.32
C ARG A 490 -20.20 -31.15 -18.80
N GLU A 491 -19.26 -31.35 -19.72
CA GLU A 491 -19.55 -31.33 -21.16
C GLU A 491 -20.49 -32.46 -21.57
N MET A 492 -20.33 -33.65 -20.99
CA MET A 492 -21.23 -34.78 -21.26
C MET A 492 -22.67 -34.54 -20.79
N PHE A 493 -22.84 -33.79 -19.70
CA PHE A 493 -24.15 -33.36 -19.21
C PHE A 493 -24.76 -32.23 -20.04
N GLN A 494 -23.96 -31.23 -20.43
CA GLN A 494 -24.40 -30.13 -21.29
C GLN A 494 -24.81 -30.63 -22.69
N GLY A 495 -24.03 -31.53 -23.29
CA GLY A 495 -24.34 -32.15 -24.58
C GLY A 495 -25.58 -33.07 -24.57
N ARG A 496 -26.09 -33.46 -23.40
CA ARG A 496 -27.36 -34.19 -23.24
C ARG A 496 -28.56 -33.29 -22.92
N GLY A 497 -28.34 -32.00 -22.62
CA GLY A 497 -29.36 -31.05 -22.17
C GLY A 497 -30.03 -30.23 -23.28
N GLU A 498 -29.50 -30.20 -24.50
CA GLU A 498 -30.10 -29.50 -25.65
C GLU A 498 -31.00 -30.42 -26.49
N ALA A 499 -32.07 -30.92 -25.87
CA ALA A 499 -33.25 -31.34 -26.62
C ALA A 499 -34.46 -30.61 -26.02
N ALA A 500 -34.62 -29.35 -26.43
CA ALA A 500 -35.87 -28.63 -26.19
C ALA A 500 -37.01 -29.48 -26.81
N PRO A 501 -38.03 -29.87 -26.03
CA PRO A 501 -39.17 -30.57 -26.61
C PRO A 501 -39.82 -29.65 -27.66
N PRO A 502 -40.25 -30.17 -28.83
CA PRO A 502 -40.93 -29.35 -29.81
C PRO A 502 -42.15 -28.71 -29.16
N ALA A 503 -42.24 -27.39 -29.26
CA ALA A 503 -43.39 -26.62 -28.79
C ALA A 503 -44.67 -27.27 -29.34
N ARG A 504 -45.50 -27.82 -28.45
CA ARG A 504 -46.84 -28.27 -28.82
C ARG A 504 -47.66 -27.03 -29.15
N ALA A 505 -48.00 -26.88 -30.41
CA ALA A 505 -49.06 -26.00 -30.85
C ALA A 505 -50.40 -26.53 -30.30
N ALA A 506 -51.07 -25.72 -29.49
CA ALA A 506 -52.53 -25.65 -29.33
C ALA A 506 -52.88 -24.33 -28.66
#